data_AF-E6X1Q4-F1
#
_entry.id   AF-E6X1Q4-F1
#
_cell.length_a   1.000
_cell.length_b   1.000
_cell.length_c   1.000
_cell.angle_alpha   90.00
_cell.angle_beta   90.00
_cell.angle_gamma   90.00
#
_symmetry.space_group_name_H-M   'P 1'
#
loop_
_entity.id
_entity.type
_entity.pdbx_description
1 polymer ?
#
loop_
_entity_poly.entity_id
_entity_poly.type
_entity_poly.pdbx_seq_one_letter_code
_entity_poly.pdbx_strand_id
1 'polypeptide(L)'
;MQKSLISLANVAGLDINNAQHTVAIADAVKGISDIEDFIEYVRVHKAGIEYATKTERLDILASRYKQEAAAAAVSKDAATFSSRLAEKVKMVRTAIKNEWAEGRHAMLANVRDKETGAPFFTDKELRALVAVAGSTLAVIEMSERDTLQEALERMFIARKTQKRIANTSAAVRKLVEKVRA
;
A
#
# COMPACT_ATOMS: atom_id res chain seq x y z
N MET A 1 -6.69 24.64 -10.97
CA MET A 1 -6.27 24.79 -9.56
C MET A 1 -7.16 25.78 -8.79
N GLN A 2 -7.23 27.07 -9.15
CA GLN A 2 -8.02 28.06 -8.40
C GLN A 2 -9.53 27.76 -8.34
N LYS A 3 -10.13 27.26 -9.43
CA LYS A 3 -11.53 26.79 -9.46
C LYS A 3 -11.79 25.61 -8.51
N SER A 4 -10.85 24.68 -8.41
CA SER A 4 -10.95 23.50 -7.53
C SER A 4 -10.89 23.88 -6.05
N LEU A 5 -10.07 24.88 -5.69
CA LEU A 5 -9.99 25.40 -4.32
C LEU A 5 -11.28 26.12 -3.90
N ILE A 6 -11.90 26.88 -4.81
CA ILE A 6 -13.20 27.52 -4.58
C ILE A 6 -14.29 26.45 -4.40
N SER A 7 -14.26 25.39 -5.21
CA SER A 7 -15.20 24.27 -5.10
C SER A 7 -15.06 23.56 -3.75
N LEU A 8 -13.82 23.31 -3.30
CA LEU A 8 -13.56 22.74 -1.98
C LEU A 8 -14.06 23.64 -0.86
N ALA A 9 -13.82 24.95 -0.95
CA ALA A 9 -14.33 25.93 0.02
C ALA A 9 -15.86 25.85 0.14
N ASN A 10 -16.57 25.81 -0.99
CA ASN A 10 -18.02 25.68 -1.03
C ASN A 10 -18.51 24.37 -0.41
N VAL A 11 -17.87 23.24 -0.73
CA VAL A 11 -18.25 21.93 -0.20
C VAL A 11 -18.00 21.83 1.31
N ALA A 12 -16.88 22.37 1.79
CA ALA A 12 -16.51 22.42 3.20
C ALA A 12 -17.24 23.53 3.99
N GLY A 13 -17.93 24.44 3.30
CA GLY A 13 -18.65 25.57 3.89
C GLY A 13 -17.75 26.70 4.40
N LEU A 14 -16.55 26.82 3.83
CA LEU A 14 -15.53 27.81 4.16
C LEU A 14 -15.63 29.03 3.24
N ASP A 15 -15.32 30.20 3.79
CA ASP A 15 -15.25 31.48 3.06
C ASP A 15 -13.81 31.74 2.60
N ILE A 16 -13.61 31.88 1.29
CA ILE A 16 -12.30 32.14 0.68
C ILE A 16 -11.75 33.55 0.95
N ASN A 17 -12.61 34.48 1.36
CA ASN A 17 -12.19 35.83 1.74
C ASN A 17 -11.67 35.89 3.19
N ASN A 18 -11.91 34.82 3.97
CA ASN A 18 -11.37 34.70 5.32
C ASN A 18 -9.95 34.11 5.28
N ALA A 19 -8.99 34.82 5.86
CA ALA A 19 -7.59 34.42 5.85
C ALA A 19 -7.33 33.05 6.51
N GLN A 20 -8.01 32.74 7.63
CA GLN A 20 -7.85 31.46 8.32
C GLN A 20 -8.39 30.29 7.50
N HIS A 21 -9.51 30.49 6.82
CA HIS A 21 -10.09 29.47 5.94
C HIS A 21 -9.20 29.18 4.73
N THR A 22 -8.60 30.20 4.13
CA THR A 22 -7.70 30.04 3.00
C THR A 22 -6.43 29.26 3.38
N VAL A 23 -5.88 29.51 4.57
CA VAL A 23 -4.77 28.71 5.12
C VAL A 23 -5.19 27.26 5.33
N ALA A 24 -6.34 27.03 5.97
CA ALA A 24 -6.85 25.67 6.21
C ALA A 24 -7.08 24.88 4.91
N ILE A 25 -7.60 25.54 3.87
CA ILE A 25 -7.76 24.94 2.54
C ILE A 25 -6.40 24.58 1.93
N ALA A 26 -5.42 25.49 2.00
CA ALA A 26 -4.09 25.27 1.46
C ALA A 26 -3.38 24.09 2.16
N ASP A 27 -3.48 24.00 3.48
CA ASP A 27 -2.90 22.89 4.25
C ASP A 27 -3.61 21.56 3.97
N ALA A 28 -4.94 21.57 3.84
CA ALA A 28 -5.72 20.37 3.54
C ALA A 28 -5.29 19.75 2.20
N VAL A 29 -5.18 20.56 1.14
CA VAL A 29 -4.83 20.09 -0.21
C VAL A 29 -3.35 19.75 -0.37
N LYS A 30 -2.48 20.17 0.57
CA LYS A 30 -1.05 19.88 0.50
C LYS A 30 -0.79 18.38 0.50
N GLY A 31 -0.12 17.89 -0.55
CA GLY A 31 0.21 16.47 -0.72
C GLY A 31 -0.96 15.61 -1.22
N ILE A 32 -2.06 16.21 -1.66
CA ILE A 32 -3.14 15.53 -2.37
C ILE A 32 -2.87 15.59 -3.87
N SER A 33 -2.75 14.43 -4.51
CA SER A 33 -2.48 14.30 -5.95
C SER A 33 -3.72 14.51 -6.82
N ASP A 34 -4.89 14.07 -6.35
CA ASP A 34 -6.17 14.26 -7.02
C ASP A 34 -7.10 15.10 -6.14
N ILE A 35 -7.26 16.37 -6.52
CA ILE A 35 -8.06 17.35 -5.78
C ILE A 35 -9.56 17.14 -6.05
N GLU A 36 -9.94 16.63 -7.23
CA GLU A 36 -11.36 16.45 -7.57
C GLU A 36 -11.96 15.28 -6.80
N ASP A 37 -11.23 14.17 -6.72
CA ASP A 37 -11.60 13.02 -5.88
C ASP A 37 -11.68 13.41 -4.40
N PHE A 38 -10.73 14.21 -3.92
CA PHE A 38 -10.76 14.73 -2.55
C PHE A 38 -11.98 15.62 -2.28
N ILE A 39 -12.39 16.46 -3.23
CA ILE A 39 -13.60 17.30 -3.07
C ILE A 39 -14.84 16.43 -2.93
N GLU A 40 -14.96 15.37 -3.74
CA GLU A 40 -16.09 14.44 -3.64
C GLU A 40 -16.06 13.67 -2.32
N TYR A 41 -14.89 13.22 -1.88
CA TYR A 41 -14.70 12.61 -0.57
C TYR A 41 -15.19 13.52 0.56
N VAL A 42 -14.81 14.81 0.55
CA VAL A 42 -15.28 15.79 1.54
C VAL A 42 -16.79 15.98 1.45
N ARG A 43 -17.37 16.00 0.25
CA ARG A 43 -18.82 16.15 0.05
C ARG A 43 -19.60 15.02 0.73
N VAL A 44 -19.14 13.79 0.56
CA VAL A 44 -19.79 12.59 1.12
C VAL A 44 -19.61 12.51 2.64
N HIS A 45 -18.41 12.81 3.15
CA HIS A 45 -18.05 12.51 4.54
C HIS A 45 -18.21 13.68 5.52
N LYS A 46 -18.43 14.92 5.04
CA LYS A 46 -18.53 16.10 5.92
C LYS A 46 -19.64 16.03 6.97
N ALA A 47 -20.71 15.31 6.69
CA ALA A 47 -21.84 15.20 7.60
C ALA A 47 -21.56 14.25 8.78
N GLY A 48 -20.59 13.34 8.64
CA GLY A 48 -20.27 12.33 9.65
C GLY A 48 -19.29 12.78 10.74
N ILE A 49 -18.94 14.06 10.82
CA ILE A 49 -18.04 14.61 11.85
C ILE A 49 -18.78 15.67 12.66
N GLU A 50 -19.24 15.26 13.83
CA GLU A 50 -19.89 16.12 14.81
C GLU A 50 -18.87 16.85 15.69
N TYR A 51 -19.29 17.95 16.31
CA TYR A 51 -18.51 18.70 17.32
C TYR A 51 -17.12 19.21 16.88
N ALA A 52 -16.96 19.54 15.60
CA ALA A 52 -15.74 20.16 15.07
C ALA A 52 -16.07 21.48 14.36
N THR A 53 -15.18 22.46 14.45
CA THR A 53 -15.26 23.65 13.60
C THR A 53 -15.07 23.28 12.13
N LYS A 54 -15.47 24.15 11.21
CA LYS A 54 -15.39 23.86 9.77
C LYS A 54 -13.96 23.59 9.30
N THR A 55 -12.99 24.30 9.86
CA THR A 55 -11.56 24.13 9.57
C THR A 55 -11.00 22.84 10.15
N GLU A 56 -11.31 22.52 11.41
CA GLU A 56 -10.91 21.24 12.04
C GLU A 56 -11.53 20.05 11.30
N ARG A 57 -12.80 20.15 10.89
CA ARG A 57 -13.46 19.13 10.10
C ARG A 57 -12.73 18.88 8.78
N LEU A 58 -12.33 19.95 8.08
CA LEU A 58 -11.58 19.83 6.83
C LEU A 58 -10.22 19.15 7.05
N ASP A 59 -9.51 19.49 8.13
CA ASP A 59 -8.22 18.86 8.47
C ASP A 59 -8.37 17.37 8.80
N ILE A 60 -9.41 17.00 9.57
CA ILE A 60 -9.74 15.59 9.86
C ILE A 60 -10.02 14.83 8.56
N LEU A 61 -10.83 15.39 7.66
CA LEU A 61 -11.16 14.77 6.38
C LEU A 61 -9.94 14.65 5.47
N ALA A 62 -9.10 15.69 5.39
CA ALA A 62 -7.85 15.65 4.66
C ALA A 62 -6.91 14.57 5.19
N SER A 63 -6.79 14.46 6.50
CA SER A 63 -5.98 13.42 7.16
C SER A 63 -6.51 12.02 6.87
N ARG A 64 -7.83 11.79 6.96
CA ARG A 64 -8.44 10.50 6.63
C ARG A 64 -8.25 10.13 5.16
N TYR A 65 -8.54 11.05 4.26
CA TYR A 65 -8.35 10.84 2.82
C TYR A 65 -6.90 10.49 2.48
N LYS A 66 -5.92 11.22 3.04
CA LYS A 66 -4.50 10.90 2.84
C LYS A 66 -4.15 9.50 3.34
N GLN A 67 -4.72 9.06 4.46
CA GLN A 67 -4.51 7.71 4.98
C GLN A 67 -5.12 6.63 4.07
N GLU A 68 -6.33 6.87 3.54
CA GLU A 68 -7.01 5.96 2.62
C GLU A 68 -6.29 5.90 1.26
N ALA A 69 -5.94 7.03 0.68
CA ALA A 69 -5.17 7.12 -0.55
C ALA A 69 -3.80 6.43 -0.41
N ALA A 70 -3.12 6.60 0.73
CA ALA A 70 -1.88 5.89 1.01
C ALA A 70 -2.08 4.37 1.13
N ALA A 71 -3.19 3.93 1.75
CA ALA A 71 -3.53 2.51 1.82
C ALA A 71 -3.85 1.92 0.43
N ALA A 72 -4.58 2.66 -0.41
CA ALA A 72 -4.88 2.26 -1.79
C ALA A 72 -3.60 2.17 -2.65
N ALA A 73 -2.69 3.15 -2.54
CA ALA A 73 -1.39 3.11 -3.22
C ALA A 73 -0.56 1.90 -2.78
N VAL A 74 -0.55 1.60 -1.48
CA VAL A 74 0.09 0.39 -0.95
C VAL A 74 -0.51 -0.89 -1.57
N SER A 75 -1.83 -0.95 -1.74
CA SER A 75 -2.50 -2.07 -2.39
C SER A 75 -2.10 -2.21 -3.86
N LYS A 76 -2.00 -1.09 -4.59
CA LYS A 76 -1.58 -1.07 -6.00
C LYS A 76 -0.13 -1.51 -6.19
N ASP A 77 0.77 -1.05 -5.33
CA ASP A 77 2.18 -1.49 -5.32
C ASP A 77 2.27 -3.00 -5.02
N ALA A 78 1.50 -3.47 -4.03
CA ALA A 78 1.46 -4.88 -3.68
C ALA A 78 0.96 -5.74 -4.84
N ALA A 79 -0.11 -5.32 -5.53
CA ALA A 79 -0.63 -6.01 -6.71
C ALA A 79 0.39 -6.05 -7.85
N THR A 80 1.05 -4.93 -8.14
CA THR A 80 2.06 -4.85 -9.21
C THR A 80 3.26 -5.76 -8.93
N PHE A 81 3.79 -5.74 -7.70
CA PHE A 81 4.88 -6.61 -7.30
C PHE A 81 4.47 -8.09 -7.36
N SER A 82 3.29 -8.41 -6.83
CA SER A 82 2.80 -9.79 -6.72
C SER A 82 2.49 -10.40 -8.08
N SER A 83 1.87 -9.64 -8.98
CA SER A 83 1.61 -10.05 -10.37
C SER A 83 2.91 -10.39 -11.08
N ARG A 84 3.88 -9.47 -11.07
CA ARG A 84 5.18 -9.67 -11.74
C ARG A 84 5.94 -10.89 -11.19
N LEU A 85 5.90 -11.08 -9.87
CA LEU A 85 6.55 -12.21 -9.24
C LEU A 85 5.86 -13.54 -9.55
N ALA A 86 4.52 -13.57 -9.55
CA ALA A 86 3.75 -14.75 -9.93
C ALA A 86 4.00 -15.15 -11.39
N GLU A 87 4.09 -14.18 -12.31
CA GLU A 87 4.46 -14.43 -13.71
C GLU A 87 5.87 -15.00 -13.84
N LYS A 88 6.86 -14.43 -13.15
CA LYS A 88 8.22 -14.98 -13.12
C LYS A 88 8.24 -16.44 -12.68
N VAL A 89 7.46 -16.79 -11.65
CA VAL A 89 7.34 -18.19 -11.19
C VAL A 89 6.70 -19.06 -12.27
N LYS A 90 5.63 -18.60 -12.93
CA LYS A 90 4.99 -19.33 -14.04
C LYS A 90 5.99 -19.65 -15.16
N MET A 91 6.86 -18.72 -15.51
CA MET A 91 7.87 -18.91 -16.57
C MET A 91 8.86 -20.03 -16.26
N VAL A 92 9.29 -20.16 -15.01
CA VAL A 92 10.33 -21.13 -14.62
C VAL A 92 9.75 -22.44 -14.09
N ARG A 93 8.43 -22.50 -13.86
CA ARG A 93 7.75 -23.63 -13.24
C ARG A 93 8.02 -24.95 -13.93
N THR A 94 7.84 -24.98 -15.25
CA THR A 94 8.00 -26.21 -16.04
C THR A 94 9.44 -26.72 -16.00
N ALA A 95 10.42 -25.81 -16.04
CA ALA A 95 11.83 -26.18 -15.94
C ALA A 95 12.16 -26.80 -14.57
N ILE A 96 11.69 -26.18 -13.48
CA ILE A 96 11.89 -26.69 -12.12
C ILE A 96 11.24 -28.07 -11.95
N LYS A 97 10.03 -28.29 -12.49
CA LYS A 97 9.36 -29.59 -12.42
C LYS A 97 10.10 -30.68 -13.20
N ASN A 98 10.63 -30.36 -14.38
CA ASN A 98 11.41 -31.30 -15.17
C ASN A 98 12.69 -31.72 -14.43
N GLU A 99 13.40 -30.76 -13.83
CA GLU A 99 14.59 -31.06 -13.02
C GLU A 99 14.26 -31.96 -11.82
N TRP A 100 13.13 -31.69 -11.15
CA TRP A 100 12.65 -32.53 -10.06
C TRP A 100 12.29 -33.95 -10.49
N ALA A 101 11.66 -34.11 -11.65
CA ALA A 101 11.35 -35.43 -12.21
C ALA A 101 12.62 -36.23 -12.54
N GLU A 102 13.71 -35.56 -12.88
CA GLU A 102 15.03 -36.14 -13.11
C GLU A 102 15.83 -36.38 -11.82
N GLY A 103 15.20 -36.22 -10.64
CA GLY A 103 15.84 -36.40 -9.33
C GLY A 103 16.74 -35.25 -8.90
N ARG A 104 16.75 -34.12 -9.63
CA ARG A 104 17.47 -32.92 -9.26
C ARG A 104 16.57 -31.99 -8.45
N HIS A 105 16.94 -31.71 -7.21
CA HIS A 105 16.18 -30.82 -6.33
C HIS A 105 16.43 -29.34 -6.65
N ALA A 106 15.92 -28.90 -7.79
CA ALA A 106 15.99 -27.52 -8.23
C ALA A 106 15.31 -26.57 -7.24
N MET A 107 16.02 -25.52 -6.82
CA MET A 107 15.48 -24.46 -5.97
C MET A 107 15.31 -23.19 -6.79
N LEU A 108 14.28 -22.38 -6.48
CA LEU A 108 14.07 -21.08 -7.11
C LEU A 108 15.30 -20.17 -7.03
N ALA A 109 16.06 -20.25 -5.92
CA ALA A 109 17.31 -19.51 -5.73
C ALA A 109 18.43 -19.89 -6.71
N ASN A 110 18.38 -21.08 -7.28
CA ASN A 110 19.39 -21.59 -8.20
C ASN A 110 19.07 -21.29 -9.66
N VAL A 111 17.86 -20.78 -9.95
CA VAL A 111 17.49 -20.40 -11.31
C VAL A 111 18.34 -19.21 -11.75
N ARG A 112 18.96 -19.36 -12.91
CA ARG A 112 19.77 -18.33 -13.56
C ARG A 112 19.11 -17.93 -14.86
N ASP A 113 19.26 -16.65 -15.18
CA ASP A 113 18.91 -16.13 -16.49
C ASP A 113 19.84 -16.74 -17.55
N LYS A 114 19.27 -17.25 -18.64
CA LYS A 114 20.01 -17.92 -19.72
C LYS A 114 20.83 -16.95 -20.57
N GLU A 115 20.42 -15.69 -20.65
CA GLU A 115 21.11 -14.70 -21.48
C GLU A 115 22.25 -14.03 -20.72
N THR A 116 22.04 -13.75 -19.42
CA THR A 116 22.96 -12.95 -18.61
C THR A 116 23.75 -13.76 -17.59
N GLY A 117 23.35 -14.99 -17.28
CA GLY A 117 23.94 -15.82 -16.21
C GLY A 117 23.66 -15.31 -14.78
N ALA A 118 22.92 -14.22 -14.64
CA ALA A 118 22.60 -13.61 -13.35
C ALA A 118 21.49 -14.38 -12.60
N PRO A 119 21.34 -14.18 -11.27
CA PRO A 119 20.21 -14.70 -10.51
C PRO A 119 18.89 -14.22 -11.10
N PHE A 120 17.99 -15.17 -11.45
CA PHE A 120 16.70 -14.84 -12.07
C PHE A 120 15.74 -14.14 -11.08
N PHE A 121 15.85 -14.52 -9.80
CA PHE A 121 15.12 -13.90 -8.70
C PHE A 121 16.06 -13.06 -7.85
N THR A 122 15.57 -11.91 -7.42
CA THR A 122 16.23 -11.08 -6.42
C THR A 122 16.04 -11.66 -5.02
N ASP A 123 16.93 -11.32 -4.08
CA ASP A 123 16.80 -11.73 -2.66
C ASP A 123 15.45 -11.32 -2.05
N LYS A 124 14.90 -10.17 -2.47
CA LYS A 124 13.59 -9.68 -2.01
C LYS A 124 12.46 -10.59 -2.51
N GLU A 125 12.52 -10.99 -3.76
CA GLU A 125 11.56 -11.92 -4.37
C GLU A 125 11.63 -13.30 -3.70
N LEU A 126 12.83 -13.84 -3.50
CA LEU A 126 13.01 -15.13 -2.83
C LEU A 126 12.48 -15.13 -1.39
N ARG A 127 12.75 -14.07 -0.61
CA ARG A 127 12.20 -13.94 0.75
C ARG A 127 10.68 -13.85 0.75
N ALA A 128 10.08 -13.19 -0.25
CA ALA A 128 8.62 -13.12 -0.37
C ALA A 128 8.02 -14.50 -0.69
N LEU A 129 8.64 -15.25 -1.60
CA LEU A 129 8.21 -16.61 -1.95
C LEU A 129 8.31 -17.58 -0.76
N VAL A 130 9.41 -17.53 0.00
CA VAL A 130 9.58 -18.32 1.22
C VAL A 130 8.56 -17.92 2.28
N ALA A 131 8.27 -16.63 2.45
CA ALA A 131 7.30 -16.16 3.43
C ALA A 131 5.85 -16.60 3.12
N VAL A 132 5.50 -16.81 1.85
CA VAL A 132 4.16 -17.24 1.45
C VAL A 132 3.99 -18.76 1.55
N ALA A 133 4.93 -19.54 1.03
CA ALA A 133 4.72 -20.98 0.83
C ALA A 133 5.76 -21.87 1.54
N GLY A 134 6.82 -21.28 2.11
CA GLY A 134 7.87 -21.99 2.87
C GLY A 134 8.83 -22.84 2.03
N SER A 135 8.40 -23.38 0.88
CA SER A 135 9.19 -24.26 0.03
C SER A 135 9.00 -24.00 -1.47
N THR A 136 9.99 -24.38 -2.27
CA THR A 136 9.93 -24.26 -3.75
C THR A 136 8.73 -25.01 -4.33
N LEU A 137 8.43 -26.23 -3.86
CA LEU A 137 7.28 -27.00 -4.34
C LEU A 137 5.96 -26.29 -4.06
N ALA A 138 5.77 -25.82 -2.84
CA ALA A 138 4.53 -25.15 -2.47
C ALA A 138 4.31 -23.88 -3.32
N VAL A 139 5.38 -23.12 -3.62
CA VAL A 139 5.31 -21.99 -4.56
C VAL A 139 4.84 -22.43 -5.95
N ILE A 140 5.37 -23.54 -6.44
CA ILE A 140 5.04 -24.11 -7.75
C ILE A 140 3.58 -24.57 -7.80
N GLU A 141 3.11 -25.30 -6.78
CA GLU A 141 1.72 -25.73 -6.65
C GLU A 141 0.74 -24.55 -6.57
N MET A 142 1.08 -23.52 -5.78
CA MET A 142 0.28 -22.30 -5.69
C MET A 142 0.21 -21.55 -7.02
N SER A 143 1.29 -21.61 -7.81
CA SER A 143 1.33 -21.06 -9.17
C SER A 143 0.49 -21.88 -10.16
N GLU A 144 0.38 -23.21 -10.00
CA GLU A 144 -0.51 -24.07 -10.81
C GLU A 144 -1.99 -23.81 -10.53
N ARG A 145 -2.31 -23.48 -9.28
CA ARG A 145 -3.69 -23.15 -8.87
C ARG A 145 -4.06 -21.68 -9.10
N ASP A 146 -3.17 -20.88 -9.69
CA ASP A 146 -3.32 -19.43 -9.87
C ASP A 146 -3.55 -18.62 -8.56
N THR A 147 -3.26 -19.22 -7.40
CA THR A 147 -3.44 -18.63 -6.06
C THR A 147 -2.22 -17.84 -5.57
N LEU A 148 -1.06 -17.96 -6.24
CA LEU A 148 0.20 -17.38 -5.76
C LEU A 148 0.18 -15.85 -5.68
N GLN A 149 -0.42 -15.19 -6.68
CA GLN A 149 -0.50 -13.72 -6.71
C GLN A 149 -1.29 -13.21 -5.51
N GLU A 150 -2.49 -13.75 -5.29
CA GLU A 150 -3.35 -13.32 -4.19
C GLU A 150 -2.69 -13.55 -2.83
N ALA A 151 -2.00 -14.68 -2.65
CA ALA A 151 -1.28 -14.98 -1.42
C ALA A 151 -0.13 -14.00 -1.16
N LEU A 152 0.61 -13.61 -2.21
CA LEU A 152 1.63 -12.56 -2.14
C LEU A 152 1.02 -11.21 -1.77
N GLU A 153 -0.08 -10.81 -2.41
CA GLU A 153 -0.76 -9.54 -2.12
C GLU A 153 -1.22 -9.46 -0.67
N ARG A 154 -1.90 -10.51 -0.17
CA ARG A 154 -2.33 -10.60 1.23
C ARG A 154 -1.15 -10.50 2.20
N MET A 155 -0.05 -11.20 1.92
CA MET A 155 1.16 -11.13 2.75
C MET A 155 1.76 -9.71 2.77
N PHE A 156 1.84 -9.04 1.62
CA PHE A 156 2.36 -7.68 1.52
C PHE A 156 1.51 -6.67 2.31
N ILE A 157 0.19 -6.77 2.18
CA ILE A 157 -0.76 -5.93 2.91
C ILE A 157 -0.62 -6.19 4.42
N ALA A 158 -0.65 -7.46 4.85
CA ALA A 158 -0.53 -7.84 6.25
C ALA A 158 0.77 -7.32 6.90
N ARG A 159 1.91 -7.47 6.21
CA ARG A 159 3.22 -7.03 6.72
C ARG A 159 3.32 -5.51 6.86
N LYS A 160 2.75 -4.75 5.91
CA LYS A 160 2.71 -3.28 6.01
C LYS A 160 1.75 -2.82 7.10
N THR A 161 0.60 -3.47 7.27
CA THR A 161 -0.34 -3.18 8.36
C THR A 161 0.29 -3.43 9.73
N GLN A 162 0.97 -4.56 9.92
CA GLN A 162 1.72 -4.85 11.15
C GLN A 162 2.78 -3.80 11.45
N LYS A 163 3.55 -3.38 10.44
CA LYS A 163 4.57 -2.33 10.60
C LYS A 163 3.94 -0.99 11.01
N ARG A 164 2.75 -0.66 10.47
CA ARG A 164 2.01 0.55 10.85
C ARG A 164 1.58 0.49 12.31
N ILE A 165 0.98 -0.63 12.74
CA ILE A 165 0.57 -0.84 14.13
C ILE A 165 1.77 -0.73 15.08
N ALA A 166 2.89 -1.38 14.76
CA ALA A 166 4.10 -1.33 15.57
C ALA A 166 4.64 0.11 15.74
N ASN A 167 4.65 0.90 14.67
CA ASN A 167 5.09 2.29 14.71
C ASN A 167 4.14 3.16 15.56
N THR A 168 2.83 2.98 15.43
CA THR A 168 1.84 3.70 16.24
C THR A 168 1.98 3.36 17.72
N SER A 169 2.13 2.07 18.06
CA SER A 169 2.35 1.62 19.45
C SER A 169 3.64 2.20 20.03
N ALA A 170 4.71 2.31 19.26
CA ALA A 170 5.96 2.93 19.69
C ALA A 170 5.81 4.44 19.93
N ALA A 171 5.06 5.15 19.08
CA ALA A 171 4.78 6.57 19.25
C ALA A 171 3.92 6.84 20.50
N VAL A 172 2.87 6.04 20.73
CA VAL A 172 2.03 6.13 21.93
C VAL A 172 2.84 5.88 23.19
N ARG A 173 3.70 4.85 23.20
CA ARG A 173 4.57 4.55 24.34
C ARG A 173 5.49 5.72 24.70
N LYS A 174 6.13 6.33 23.71
CA LYS A 174 6.96 7.53 23.91
C LYS A 174 6.17 8.71 24.48
N LEU A 175 4.91 8.87 24.07
CA LEU A 175 4.05 9.93 24.57
C LEU A 175 3.68 9.69 26.04
N VAL A 176 3.32 8.45 26.40
CA VAL A 176 3.00 8.06 27.78
C VAL A 176 4.21 8.25 28.70
N GLU A 177 5.41 7.90 28.24
CA GLU A 177 6.65 8.11 28.99
C GLU A 177 6.94 9.61 29.21
N LYS A 178 6.65 10.48 28.23
CA LYS A 178 6.79 11.94 28.37
C LYS A 178 5.75 12.58 29.29
N VAL A 179 4.54 12.04 29.37
CA VAL A 179 3.47 12.59 30.24
C VAL A 179 3.65 12.15 31.70
N ARG A 180 4.38 11.06 31.93
CA ARG A 180 4.69 10.54 33.28
C ARG A 180 5.97 11.12 33.89
N ALA A 181 6.80 11.79 33.09
CA ALA A 181 8.03 12.46 33.53
C ALA A 181 7.74 13.93 33.84
#